data_AF-K9FV21-F1
#
_entry.id   AF-K9FV21-F1
#
_cell.length_a   1.000
_cell.length_b   1.000
_cell.length_c   1.000
_cell.angle_alpha   90.00
_cell.angle_beta   90.00
_cell.angle_gamma   90.00
#
_symmetry.space_group_name_H-M   'P 1'
#
loop_
_entity.id
_entity.type
_entity.pdbx_description
1 polymer ?
#
loop_
_entity_poly.entity_id
_entity_poly.type
_entity_poly.pdbx_seq_one_letter_code
_entity_poly.pdbx_strand_id
1 'polypeptide(L)'
;MLSRTAPRALLVSVRPSTRTSAITSALLPRAFAIRPSSTSQFTRSFQSSPAIRKGLHPESANPPAPNPQSSSVAGAATHITEPSPLTPEEYYEYAEHYFNVLQNELEKVQEEGSEIEAEYSAGVLNISVPALGTYVLNKQPPNKQIWLSSPISGPKRYDWIVEGDYMHEKQDSRPFVNGQWIYLRDGSNLTDLLNSELTLRLPKDIYSEIVE
;
A
#
# COMPACT_ATOMS: atom_id res chain seq x y z
N MET A 1 28.91 35.68 66.64
CA MET A 1 28.87 34.22 66.91
C MET A 1 29.56 33.54 65.73
N LEU A 2 30.89 33.34 65.85
CA LEU A 2 31.54 32.02 65.97
C LEU A 2 31.44 31.22 64.65
N SER A 3 32.39 31.33 63.72
CA SER A 3 33.73 30.68 63.66
C SER A 3 33.71 29.27 63.04
N ARG A 4 34.46 29.13 61.92
CA ARG A 4 35.36 28.00 61.54
C ARG A 4 34.70 26.62 61.32
N THR A 5 35.07 25.72 60.40
CA THR A 5 36.38 25.33 59.82
C THR A 5 36.09 24.22 58.79
N ALA A 6 36.82 24.17 57.67
CA ALA A 6 37.04 22.92 56.90
C ALA A 6 38.22 22.15 57.54
N PRO A 7 38.38 20.82 57.32
CA PRO A 7 39.28 20.41 56.23
C PRO A 7 38.94 19.06 55.54
N ARG A 8 39.82 18.77 54.57
CA ARG A 8 39.94 17.74 53.54
C ARG A 8 40.84 16.58 54.01
N ALA A 9 40.57 15.34 53.57
CA ALA A 9 41.53 14.24 53.24
C ALA A 9 40.69 12.94 52.98
N LEU A 10 40.81 12.17 51.88
CA LEU A 10 41.92 11.35 51.34
C LEU A 10 42.45 10.37 52.42
N LEU A 11 42.63 9.04 52.26
CA LEU A 11 42.93 8.17 51.12
C LEU A 11 43.01 6.70 51.62
N VAL A 12 43.18 5.73 50.69
CA VAL A 12 43.84 4.40 50.81
C VAL A 12 42.98 3.25 51.39
N SER A 13 42.58 2.23 50.61
CA SER A 13 43.33 1.14 49.92
C SER A 13 43.78 0.01 50.85
N VAL A 14 43.55 -1.25 50.44
CA VAL A 14 44.56 -2.31 50.28
C VAL A 14 43.87 -3.62 49.82
N ARG A 15 44.38 -4.18 48.71
CA ARG A 15 44.21 -5.57 48.22
C ARG A 15 45.14 -6.51 49.00
N PRO A 16 44.95 -7.84 48.99
CA PRO A 16 45.78 -8.66 48.09
C PRO A 16 45.01 -9.95 47.66
N SER A 17 45.46 -10.91 46.84
CA SER A 17 46.73 -11.19 46.18
C SER A 17 46.51 -12.28 45.11
N THR A 18 47.37 -12.22 44.10
CA THR A 18 47.99 -13.32 43.32
C THR A 18 47.16 -14.51 42.83
N ARG A 19 47.16 -14.70 41.50
CA ARG A 19 48.07 -15.70 40.91
C ARG A 19 48.39 -15.41 39.45
N THR A 20 49.68 -15.37 39.21
CA THR A 20 50.41 -15.45 37.95
C THR A 20 50.10 -16.74 37.19
N SER A 21 49.92 -16.64 35.87
CA SER A 21 50.65 -17.49 34.93
C SER A 21 50.70 -16.81 33.56
N ALA A 22 51.92 -16.47 33.15
CA ALA A 22 52.24 -16.19 31.78
C ALA A 22 52.37 -17.54 31.06
N ILE A 23 51.61 -17.73 29.98
CA ILE A 23 51.97 -18.70 28.94
C ILE A 23 52.01 -17.90 27.65
N THR A 24 53.23 -17.56 27.26
CA THR A 24 53.59 -17.25 25.89
C THR A 24 53.31 -18.49 25.04
N SER A 25 52.31 -18.40 24.17
CA SER A 25 52.21 -19.30 23.02
C SER A 25 51.99 -18.44 21.79
N ALA A 26 53.10 -18.18 21.10
CA ALA A 26 53.09 -17.74 19.73
C ALA A 26 52.49 -18.89 18.90
N LEU A 27 51.26 -18.72 18.44
CA LEU A 27 50.67 -19.55 17.40
C LEU A 27 50.16 -18.61 16.33
N LEU A 28 50.85 -18.66 15.19
CA LEU A 28 50.48 -18.07 13.92
C LEU A 28 48.97 -18.27 13.68
N PRO A 29 48.21 -17.26 13.23
CA PRO A 29 46.91 -17.53 12.65
C PRO A 29 47.17 -18.31 11.35
N ARG A 30 47.01 -19.63 11.42
CA ARG A 30 46.81 -20.46 10.25
C ARG A 30 45.52 -19.95 9.63
N ALA A 31 45.65 -19.16 8.56
CA ALA A 31 44.55 -18.70 7.75
C ALA A 31 43.76 -19.95 7.32
N PHE A 32 42.62 -20.18 7.96
CA PHE A 32 41.59 -21.00 7.37
C PHE A 32 41.09 -20.20 6.17
N ALA A 33 41.60 -20.56 4.98
CA ALA A 33 40.97 -20.20 3.74
C ALA A 33 39.56 -20.80 3.78
N ILE A 34 38.61 -19.99 4.24
CA ILE A 34 37.19 -20.25 4.03
C ILE A 34 37.03 -20.22 2.52
N ARG A 35 36.89 -21.42 1.95
CA ARG A 35 36.38 -21.61 0.60
C ARG A 35 35.13 -20.74 0.47
N PRO A 36 35.07 -19.79 -0.48
CA PRO A 36 33.77 -19.27 -0.86
C PRO A 36 32.98 -20.46 -1.39
N SER A 37 31.89 -20.80 -0.69
CA SER A 37 30.81 -21.58 -1.26
C SER A 37 30.42 -20.91 -2.57
N SER A 38 30.38 -21.70 -3.64
CA SER A 38 29.93 -21.30 -4.96
C SER A 38 28.52 -20.74 -4.84
N THR A 39 28.41 -19.43 -4.61
CA THR A 39 27.17 -18.71 -4.80
C THR A 39 26.97 -18.72 -6.31
N SER A 40 25.89 -19.37 -6.73
CA SER A 40 25.39 -19.33 -8.10
C SER A 40 25.42 -17.88 -8.57
N GLN A 41 26.40 -17.55 -9.39
CA GLN A 41 26.40 -16.33 -10.16
C GLN A 41 25.23 -16.50 -11.13
N PHE A 42 24.07 -15.96 -10.77
CA PHE A 42 23.10 -15.57 -11.77
C PHE A 42 23.81 -14.53 -12.63
N THR A 43 24.44 -15.00 -13.70
CA THR A 43 24.88 -14.17 -14.80
C THR A 43 23.67 -13.36 -15.20
N ARG A 44 23.69 -12.04 -14.95
CA ARG A 44 22.77 -11.13 -15.63
C ARG A 44 23.04 -11.32 -17.11
N SER A 45 22.20 -12.13 -17.75
CA SER A 45 22.12 -12.20 -19.20
C SER A 45 21.74 -10.81 -19.68
N PHE A 46 22.72 -10.08 -20.22
CA PHE A 46 22.48 -8.95 -21.08
C PHE A 46 21.69 -9.47 -22.28
N GLN A 47 20.38 -9.22 -22.28
CA GLN A 47 19.55 -9.46 -23.46
C GLN A 47 19.98 -8.45 -24.53
N SER A 48 20.79 -8.88 -25.48
CA SER A 48 20.98 -8.17 -26.75
C SER A 48 19.71 -8.38 -27.55
N SER A 49 18.92 -7.34 -27.75
CA SER A 49 17.91 -7.34 -28.81
C SER A 49 18.60 -7.51 -30.17
N PRO A 50 17.98 -8.22 -31.13
CA PRO A 50 18.52 -8.26 -32.48
C PRO A 50 18.51 -6.85 -33.07
N ALA A 51 19.65 -6.41 -33.59
CA ALA A 51 19.72 -5.17 -34.35
C ALA A 51 18.86 -5.31 -35.61
N ILE A 52 17.79 -4.51 -35.70
CA ILE A 52 17.01 -4.33 -36.93
C ILE A 52 17.98 -3.90 -38.03
N ARG A 53 18.16 -4.75 -39.04
CA ARG A 53 18.88 -4.38 -40.26
C ARG A 53 18.10 -3.26 -40.94
N LYS A 54 18.67 -2.06 -40.97
CA LYS A 54 18.14 -0.91 -41.72
C LYS A 54 17.92 -1.30 -43.19
N GLY A 55 16.78 -0.93 -43.74
CA GLY A 55 16.44 -1.13 -45.15
C GLY A 55 17.41 -0.43 -46.10
N LEU A 56 17.54 -0.98 -47.30
CA LEU A 56 18.47 -0.57 -48.37
C LEU A 56 18.14 0.79 -49.04
N HIS A 57 17.38 1.67 -48.38
CA HIS A 57 16.95 2.94 -48.97
C HIS A 57 17.74 4.12 -48.39
N PRO A 58 18.35 4.99 -49.22
CA PRO A 58 19.26 6.05 -48.77
C PRO A 58 18.69 7.08 -47.78
N GLU A 59 17.36 7.18 -47.64
CA GLU A 59 16.74 8.27 -46.86
C GLU A 59 15.99 7.84 -45.58
N SER A 60 15.95 6.56 -45.23
CA SER A 60 15.17 6.10 -44.05
C SER A 60 16.05 5.92 -42.82
N ALA A 61 16.61 7.01 -42.27
CA ALA A 61 17.62 6.92 -41.21
C ALA A 61 17.06 6.81 -39.77
N ASN A 62 15.82 7.22 -39.47
CA ASN A 62 15.29 7.19 -38.09
C ASN A 62 13.79 6.87 -38.06
N PRO A 63 13.35 5.67 -37.64
CA PRO A 63 11.97 5.51 -37.21
C PRO A 63 11.78 6.34 -35.92
N PRO A 64 10.70 7.11 -35.78
CA PRO A 64 10.37 7.75 -34.50
C PRO A 64 10.21 6.67 -33.42
N ALA A 65 10.57 7.01 -32.17
CA ALA A 65 10.43 6.10 -31.05
C ALA A 65 8.99 5.55 -30.99
N PRO A 66 8.78 4.26 -30.69
CA PRO A 66 7.43 3.74 -30.54
C PRO A 66 6.76 4.53 -29.41
N ASN A 67 5.69 5.25 -29.72
CA ASN A 67 4.80 5.79 -28.71
C ASN A 67 4.40 4.63 -27.79
N PRO A 68 4.41 4.79 -26.46
CA PRO A 68 3.78 3.83 -25.57
C PRO A 68 2.26 3.96 -25.74
N GLN A 69 1.75 3.54 -26.91
CA GLN A 69 0.35 3.20 -27.02
C GLN A 69 0.19 1.92 -26.21
N SER A 70 -0.64 2.02 -25.18
CA SER A 70 -1.15 0.92 -24.37
C SER A 70 -1.37 -0.29 -25.27
N SER A 71 -0.53 -1.30 -25.10
CA SER A 71 -0.76 -2.59 -25.73
C SER A 71 -2.06 -3.14 -25.16
N SER A 72 -3.15 -2.93 -25.90
CA SER A 72 -4.37 -3.69 -25.75
C SER A 72 -4.02 -5.13 -26.14
N VAL A 73 -3.58 -5.91 -25.15
CA VAL A 73 -3.55 -7.35 -25.24
C VAL A 73 -5.00 -7.79 -25.23
N ALA A 74 -5.44 -8.36 -26.35
CA ALA A 74 -6.75 -8.95 -26.51
C ALA A 74 -6.99 -9.98 -25.38
N GLY A 75 -7.94 -9.69 -24.49
CA GLY A 75 -8.40 -10.61 -23.45
C GLY A 75 -8.54 -10.05 -22.03
N ALA A 76 -8.18 -8.80 -21.76
CA ALA A 76 -8.35 -8.18 -20.44
C ALA A 76 -9.62 -7.32 -20.39
N ALA A 77 -10.33 -7.38 -19.25
CA ALA A 77 -11.60 -6.74 -18.93
C ALA A 77 -11.76 -5.32 -19.50
N THR A 78 -13.02 -4.94 -19.79
CA THR A 78 -13.48 -3.58 -20.08
C THR A 78 -12.72 -2.56 -19.24
N HIS A 79 -11.68 -1.96 -19.81
CA HIS A 79 -10.80 -1.05 -19.08
C HIS A 79 -11.57 0.26 -18.92
N ILE A 80 -12.19 0.41 -17.76
CA ILE A 80 -12.72 1.68 -17.28
C ILE A 80 -11.53 2.63 -17.24
N THR A 81 -11.47 3.55 -18.20
CA THR A 81 -10.24 4.30 -18.51
C THR A 81 -10.23 5.66 -17.83
N GLU A 82 -11.39 6.21 -17.50
CA GLU A 82 -11.51 7.56 -16.95
C GLU A 82 -12.48 7.61 -15.76
N PRO A 83 -12.15 8.37 -14.71
CA PRO A 83 -13.03 8.60 -13.58
C PRO A 83 -14.18 9.55 -13.97
N SER A 84 -15.35 9.39 -13.36
CA SER A 84 -16.48 10.28 -13.60
C SER A 84 -16.17 11.68 -13.04
N PRO A 85 -16.50 12.76 -13.77
CA PRO A 85 -16.25 14.11 -13.31
C PRO A 85 -17.17 14.43 -12.12
N LEU A 86 -16.61 14.49 -10.92
CA LEU A 86 -17.30 14.93 -9.71
C LEU A 86 -17.04 16.40 -9.41
N THR A 87 -18.02 17.13 -8.90
CA THR A 87 -17.78 18.39 -8.19
C THR A 87 -17.16 18.13 -6.81
N PRO A 88 -16.47 19.11 -6.19
CA PRO A 88 -15.94 18.93 -4.84
C PRO A 88 -17.02 18.66 -3.77
N GLU A 89 -18.22 19.21 -3.96
CA GLU A 89 -19.37 19.03 -3.06
C GLU A 89 -19.90 17.60 -3.15
N GLU A 90 -20.17 17.11 -4.37
CA GLU A 90 -20.61 15.72 -4.59
C GLU A 90 -19.59 14.70 -4.07
N TYR A 91 -18.29 14.95 -4.29
CA TYR A 91 -17.24 14.10 -3.72
C TYR A 91 -17.36 14.01 -2.19
N TYR A 92 -17.56 15.15 -1.52
CA TYR A 92 -17.66 15.19 -0.06
C TYR A 92 -18.89 14.40 0.40
N GLU A 93 -20.05 14.62 -0.22
CA GLU A 93 -21.28 13.90 0.09
C GLU A 93 -21.13 12.39 -0.11
N TYR A 94 -20.62 11.96 -1.27
CA TYR A 94 -20.49 10.53 -1.57
C TYR A 94 -19.44 9.83 -0.73
N ALA A 95 -18.30 10.49 -0.45
CA ALA A 95 -17.24 9.93 0.38
C ALA A 95 -17.62 9.92 1.87
N GLU A 96 -18.34 10.94 2.36
CA GLU A 96 -18.88 10.91 3.73
C GLU A 96 -19.95 9.83 3.89
N HIS A 97 -20.90 9.76 2.96
CA HIS A 97 -21.91 8.72 3.00
C HIS A 97 -21.30 7.31 3.05
N TYR A 98 -20.31 7.05 2.18
CA TYR A 98 -19.60 5.77 2.17
C TYR A 98 -19.00 5.41 3.53
N PHE A 99 -18.28 6.36 4.14
CA PHE A 99 -17.62 6.13 5.42
C PHE A 99 -18.61 5.97 6.56
N ASN A 100 -19.77 6.63 6.52
CA ASN A 100 -20.82 6.44 7.52
C ASN A 100 -21.41 5.03 7.44
N VAL A 101 -21.74 4.55 6.23
CA VAL A 101 -22.25 3.18 6.04
C VAL A 101 -21.18 2.15 6.44
N LEU A 102 -19.92 2.38 6.09
CA LEU A 102 -18.81 1.51 6.47
C LEU A 102 -18.62 1.45 8.00
N GLN A 103 -18.67 2.59 8.68
CA GLN A 103 -18.56 2.63 10.15
C GLN A 103 -19.69 1.86 10.82
N ASN A 104 -20.94 2.06 10.39
CA ASN A 104 -22.09 1.34 10.94
C ASN A 104 -21.94 -0.18 10.79
N GLU A 105 -21.44 -0.66 9.66
CA GLU A 105 -21.22 -2.10 9.45
C GLU A 105 -20.04 -2.62 10.29
N LEU A 106 -18.97 -1.82 10.46
CA LEU A 106 -17.85 -2.19 11.34
C LEU A 106 -18.28 -2.29 12.81
N GLU A 107 -19.09 -1.35 13.30
CA GLU A 107 -19.65 -1.38 14.65
C GLU A 107 -20.50 -2.64 14.86
N LYS A 108 -21.35 -2.98 13.90
CA LYS A 108 -22.14 -4.21 13.93
C LYS A 108 -21.28 -5.47 13.96
N VAL A 109 -20.23 -5.54 13.15
CA VAL A 109 -19.31 -6.70 13.14
C VAL A 109 -18.54 -6.81 14.46
N GLN A 110 -18.23 -5.68 15.10
CA GLN A 110 -17.66 -5.63 16.45
C GLN A 110 -18.66 -6.15 17.51
N GLU A 111 -19.94 -5.77 17.43
CA GLU A 111 -21.00 -6.28 18.29
C GLU A 111 -21.26 -7.79 18.12
N GLU A 112 -21.10 -8.32 16.90
CA GLU A 112 -21.20 -9.75 16.59
C GLU A 112 -20.05 -10.59 17.21
N GLY A 113 -19.07 -9.94 17.86
CA GLY A 113 -17.99 -10.58 18.60
C GLY A 113 -16.67 -10.69 17.84
N SER A 114 -16.50 -9.93 16.76
CA SER A 114 -15.21 -9.82 16.07
C SER A 114 -14.27 -8.90 16.85
N GLU A 115 -12.99 -9.23 16.92
CA GLU A 115 -11.96 -8.39 17.56
C GLU A 115 -11.52 -7.21 16.66
N ILE A 116 -12.43 -6.69 15.82
CA ILE A 116 -12.14 -5.58 14.91
C ILE A 116 -12.35 -4.28 15.68
N GLU A 117 -11.39 -3.37 15.59
CA GLU A 117 -11.49 -2.01 16.16
C GLU A 117 -11.41 -0.97 15.04
N ALA A 118 -12.39 -0.08 14.96
CA ALA A 118 -12.43 0.99 13.97
C ALA A 118 -12.28 2.35 14.66
N GLU A 119 -11.38 3.19 14.14
CA GLU A 119 -11.16 4.56 14.60
C GLU A 119 -11.19 5.53 13.41
N TYR A 120 -12.18 6.42 13.39
CA TYR A 120 -12.28 7.47 12.39
C TYR A 120 -11.77 8.81 12.93
N SER A 121 -10.85 9.45 12.21
CA SER A 121 -10.27 10.74 12.59
C SER A 121 -9.85 11.54 11.37
N ALA A 122 -10.38 12.77 11.25
CA ALA A 122 -10.00 13.76 10.24
C ALA A 122 -9.99 13.23 8.77
N GLY A 123 -10.99 12.43 8.40
CA GLY A 123 -11.08 11.85 7.05
C GLY A 123 -10.25 10.59 6.84
N VAL A 124 -9.62 10.06 7.90
CA VAL A 124 -8.89 8.79 7.91
C VAL A 124 -9.62 7.79 8.80
N LEU A 125 -9.94 6.62 8.27
CA LEU A 125 -10.50 5.48 9.00
C LEU A 125 -9.42 4.42 9.15
N ASN A 126 -9.03 4.16 10.40
CA ASN A 126 -8.12 3.08 10.76
C ASN A 126 -8.94 1.89 11.23
N ILE A 127 -8.70 0.70 10.68
CA ILE A 127 -9.37 -0.53 11.09
C ILE A 127 -8.29 -1.51 11.53
N SER A 128 -8.23 -1.80 12.83
CA SER A 128 -7.28 -2.74 13.40
C SER A 128 -7.91 -4.13 13.44
N VAL A 129 -7.27 -5.08 12.78
CA VAL A 129 -7.66 -6.49 12.82
C VAL A 129 -6.48 -7.29 13.38
N PRO A 130 -6.56 -7.83 14.60
CA PRO A 130 -5.43 -8.50 15.26
C PRO A 130 -4.75 -9.60 14.43
N ALA A 131 -5.51 -10.31 13.60
CA ALA A 131 -5.00 -11.39 12.76
C ALA A 131 -4.34 -10.93 11.45
N LEU A 132 -4.71 -9.77 10.90
CA LEU A 132 -4.31 -9.32 9.56
C LEU A 132 -3.40 -8.09 9.58
N GLY A 133 -3.57 -7.22 10.58
CA GLY A 133 -2.92 -5.93 10.69
C GLY A 133 -3.91 -4.77 10.60
N THR A 134 -3.39 -3.58 10.33
CA THR A 134 -4.17 -2.34 10.29
C THR A 134 -4.46 -1.92 8.86
N TYR A 135 -5.73 -1.70 8.56
CA TYR A 135 -6.20 -1.08 7.33
C TYR A 135 -6.32 0.41 7.53
N VAL A 136 -5.96 1.20 6.51
CA VAL A 136 -6.09 2.65 6.53
C VAL A 136 -6.85 3.09 5.30
N LEU A 137 -8.04 3.67 5.49
CA LEU A 137 -8.80 4.33 4.44
C LEU A 137 -8.68 5.83 4.63
N ASN A 138 -8.33 6.57 3.59
CA ASN A 138 -8.09 8.00 3.67
C ASN A 138 -8.80 8.74 2.54
N LYS A 139 -9.61 9.73 2.90
CA LYS A 139 -10.23 10.65 1.96
C LYS A 139 -9.17 11.58 1.39
N GLN A 140 -9.12 11.70 0.07
CA GLN A 140 -8.22 12.63 -0.63
C GLN A 140 -9.04 13.65 -1.41
N PRO A 141 -9.60 14.68 -0.74
CA PRO A 141 -10.40 15.73 -1.39
C PRO A 141 -9.73 16.41 -2.59
N PRO A 142 -8.42 16.73 -2.58
CA PRO A 142 -7.77 17.37 -3.73
C PRO A 142 -7.84 16.54 -5.01
N ASN A 143 -7.81 15.21 -4.86
CA ASN A 143 -7.86 14.27 -5.98
C ASN A 143 -9.26 13.68 -6.21
N LYS A 144 -10.22 13.94 -5.31
CA LYS A 144 -11.54 13.31 -5.27
C LYS A 144 -11.47 11.78 -5.25
N GLN A 145 -10.53 11.27 -4.47
CA GLN A 145 -10.22 9.83 -4.37
C GLN A 145 -10.35 9.33 -2.94
N ILE A 146 -10.54 8.03 -2.81
CA ILE A 146 -10.34 7.31 -1.54
C ILE A 146 -9.09 6.46 -1.68
N TRP A 147 -8.15 6.60 -0.75
CA TRP A 147 -6.95 5.78 -0.71
C TRP A 147 -7.12 4.68 0.33
N LEU A 148 -6.74 3.46 -0.02
CA LEU A 148 -6.73 2.30 0.87
C LEU A 148 -5.29 1.83 1.04
N SER A 149 -4.90 1.55 2.27
CA SER A 149 -3.73 0.73 2.60
C SER A 149 -4.24 -0.53 3.27
N SER A 150 -4.23 -1.66 2.56
CA SER A 150 -4.53 -2.98 3.13
C SER A 150 -3.24 -3.75 3.42
N PRO A 151 -3.14 -4.46 4.56
CA PRO A 151 -2.02 -5.35 4.85
C PRO A 151 -1.96 -6.56 3.89
N ILE A 152 -3.07 -6.90 3.22
CA ILE A 152 -3.17 -8.04 2.29
C ILE A 152 -2.92 -7.58 0.86
N SER A 153 -3.68 -6.58 0.39
CA SER A 153 -3.67 -6.17 -1.02
C SER A 153 -2.79 -4.95 -1.31
N GLY A 154 -2.22 -4.33 -0.28
CA GLY A 154 -1.32 -3.18 -0.39
C GLY A 154 -2.05 -1.86 -0.64
N PRO A 155 -1.34 -0.84 -1.15
CA PRO A 155 -1.92 0.46 -1.40
C PRO A 155 -2.76 0.48 -2.69
N LYS A 156 -3.99 0.97 -2.59
CA LYS A 156 -4.92 1.16 -3.72
C LYS A 156 -5.53 2.56 -3.68
N ARG A 157 -5.94 3.06 -4.85
CA ARG A 157 -6.59 4.37 -5.01
C ARG A 157 -7.87 4.16 -5.77
N TYR A 158 -8.97 4.67 -5.24
CA TYR A 158 -10.28 4.49 -5.80
C TYR A 158 -10.80 5.82 -6.29
N ASP A 159 -11.33 5.78 -7.50
CA ASP A 159 -11.98 6.91 -8.16
C ASP A 159 -13.48 6.63 -8.23
N TRP A 160 -14.28 7.70 -8.24
CA TRP A 160 -15.72 7.60 -8.41
C TRP A 160 -16.08 7.38 -9.87
N ILE A 161 -16.93 6.40 -10.13
CA ILE A 161 -17.34 6.01 -11.48
C ILE A 161 -18.82 5.71 -11.48
N VAL A 162 -19.57 6.43 -12.30
CA VAL A 162 -20.99 6.18 -12.53
C VAL A 162 -21.13 5.10 -13.60
N GLU A 163 -21.78 3.98 -13.27
CA GLU A 163 -22.16 2.92 -14.23
C GLU A 163 -23.25 3.46 -15.19
N GLY A 164 -22.83 4.31 -16.12
CA GLY A 164 -23.71 5.04 -17.03
C GLY A 164 -22.98 5.99 -17.98
N ASP A 165 -21.75 6.40 -17.64
CA ASP A 165 -20.93 7.30 -18.46
C ASP A 165 -20.28 6.60 -19.67
N TYR A 166 -20.33 5.26 -19.71
CA TYR A 166 -19.92 4.49 -20.89
C TYR A 166 -21.12 4.31 -21.83
N MET A 167 -21.16 5.15 -22.87
CA MET A 167 -22.22 5.30 -23.89
C MET A 167 -22.58 4.05 -24.74
N HIS A 168 -22.50 2.81 -24.24
CA HIS A 168 -22.84 1.62 -25.06
C HIS A 168 -23.79 0.59 -24.43
N GLU A 169 -24.29 0.77 -23.20
CA GLU A 169 -25.33 -0.12 -22.67
C GLU A 169 -26.71 0.53 -22.66
N LYS A 170 -27.64 -0.15 -23.34
CA LYS A 170 -29.07 0.21 -23.42
C LYS A 170 -29.62 0.37 -22.01
N GLN A 171 -30.34 1.46 -21.81
CA GLN A 171 -30.90 1.91 -20.53
C GLN A 171 -31.78 0.85 -19.80
N ASP A 172 -32.30 -0.13 -20.54
CA ASP A 172 -33.18 -1.22 -20.06
C ASP A 172 -32.48 -2.43 -19.39
N SER A 173 -31.14 -2.46 -19.31
CA SER A 173 -30.40 -3.59 -18.70
C SER A 173 -29.50 -3.17 -17.53
N ARG A 174 -29.77 -2.00 -16.92
CA ARG A 174 -28.97 -1.49 -15.80
C ARG A 174 -29.52 -2.03 -14.47
N PRO A 175 -28.73 -2.80 -13.70
CA PRO A 175 -29.16 -3.22 -12.37
C PRO A 175 -29.09 -2.08 -11.35
N PHE A 176 -28.23 -1.07 -11.56
CA PHE A 176 -28.04 0.07 -10.66
C PHE A 176 -27.75 1.37 -11.44
N VAL A 177 -28.26 2.50 -10.95
CA VAL A 177 -28.08 3.84 -11.56
C VAL A 177 -26.89 4.59 -10.92
N ASN A 178 -26.37 4.07 -9.81
CA ASN A 178 -25.51 4.82 -8.91
C ASN A 178 -24.02 4.57 -9.17
N GLY A 179 -23.19 5.52 -8.73
CA GLY A 179 -21.75 5.39 -8.86
C GLY A 179 -21.11 4.50 -7.80
N GLN A 180 -19.89 4.06 -8.10
CA GLN A 180 -19.09 3.17 -7.28
C GLN A 180 -17.64 3.65 -7.21
N TRP A 181 -16.96 3.26 -6.13
CA TRP A 181 -15.51 3.49 -5.94
C TRP A 181 -14.71 2.36 -6.57
N ILE A 182 -14.06 2.63 -7.69
CA ILE A 182 -13.37 1.62 -8.51
C ILE A 182 -11.89 1.98 -8.61
N TYR A 183 -11.03 0.96 -8.50
CA TYR A 183 -9.61 1.11 -8.77
C TYR A 183 -9.35 0.96 -10.27
N LEU A 184 -9.03 2.07 -10.94
CA LEU A 184 -8.84 2.12 -12.40
C LEU A 184 -7.76 1.16 -12.95
N ARG A 185 -6.84 0.67 -12.12
CA ARG A 185 -5.75 -0.20 -12.59
C ARG A 185 -6.20 -1.64 -12.85
N ASP A 186 -7.08 -2.17 -12.01
CA ASP A 186 -7.52 -3.56 -12.08
C ASP A 186 -9.05 -3.72 -12.17
N GLY A 187 -9.80 -2.61 -12.10
CA GLY A 187 -11.26 -2.58 -12.12
C GLY A 187 -11.90 -3.08 -10.82
N SER A 188 -11.13 -3.28 -9.74
CA SER A 188 -11.66 -3.77 -8.48
C SER A 188 -12.49 -2.71 -7.77
N ASN A 189 -13.64 -3.11 -7.23
CA ASN A 189 -14.50 -2.27 -6.42
C ASN A 189 -14.02 -2.26 -4.95
N LEU A 190 -14.02 -1.07 -4.32
CA LEU A 190 -13.65 -0.91 -2.91
C LEU A 190 -14.51 -1.74 -1.97
N THR A 191 -15.83 -1.70 -2.14
CA THR A 191 -16.82 -2.42 -1.32
C THR A 191 -16.64 -3.91 -1.43
N ASP A 192 -16.45 -4.43 -2.65
CA ASP A 192 -16.21 -5.87 -2.86
C ASP A 192 -14.91 -6.33 -2.19
N LEU A 193 -13.85 -5.52 -2.28
CA LEU A 193 -12.58 -5.81 -1.62
C LEU A 193 -12.76 -5.84 -0.10
N LEU A 194 -13.38 -4.82 0.50
CA LEU A 194 -13.62 -4.78 1.95
C LEU A 194 -14.52 -5.91 2.44
N ASN A 195 -15.59 -6.23 1.71
CA ASN A 195 -16.44 -7.38 2.00
C ASN A 195 -15.65 -8.69 1.99
N SER A 196 -14.72 -8.85 1.05
CA SER A 196 -13.90 -10.08 0.95
C SER A 196 -12.81 -10.18 2.02
N GLU A 197 -12.15 -9.07 2.37
CA GLU A 197 -11.00 -9.06 3.28
C GLU A 197 -11.42 -8.97 4.75
N LEU A 198 -12.47 -8.20 5.06
CA LEU A 198 -12.97 -7.95 6.42
C LEU A 198 -14.25 -8.75 6.73
N THR A 199 -14.73 -9.56 5.79
CA THR A 199 -15.98 -10.35 5.93
C THR A 199 -17.21 -9.48 6.22
N LEU A 200 -17.22 -8.24 5.73
CA LEU A 200 -18.33 -7.30 5.88
C LEU A 200 -19.51 -7.68 4.99
N ARG A 201 -20.72 -7.23 5.34
CA ARG A 201 -21.93 -7.41 4.54
C ARG A 201 -22.46 -6.08 4.01
N LEU A 202 -21.58 -5.28 3.43
CA LEU A 202 -22.00 -4.01 2.82
C LEU A 202 -22.87 -4.27 1.58
N PRO A 203 -23.96 -3.51 1.39
CA PRO A 203 -24.76 -3.58 0.18
C PRO A 203 -23.92 -3.17 -1.03
N LYS A 204 -24.18 -3.78 -2.19
CA LYS A 204 -23.50 -3.42 -3.44
C LYS A 204 -23.89 -2.03 -3.93
N ASP A 205 -25.13 -1.62 -3.64
CA ASP A 205 -25.61 -0.28 -3.89
C ASP A 205 -25.73 0.46 -2.56
N ILE A 206 -24.71 1.26 -2.26
CA ILE A 206 -24.65 2.08 -1.06
C ILE A 206 -25.42 3.39 -1.28
N TYR A 207 -25.71 3.75 -2.53
CA TYR A 207 -26.14 5.10 -2.89
C TYR A 207 -27.60 5.17 -3.34
N SER A 208 -28.34 4.06 -3.26
CA SER A 208 -29.76 3.98 -3.62
C SER A 208 -30.63 5.01 -2.90
N GLU A 209 -30.29 5.34 -1.66
CA GLU A 209 -31.08 6.24 -0.80
C GLU A 209 -30.78 7.72 -1.03
N ILE A 210 -29.70 8.06 -1.73
CA ILE A 210 -29.27 9.46 -1.92
C ILE A 210 -29.92 10.11 -3.16
N VAL A 211 -30.45 9.29 -4.08
CA VAL A 211 -30.98 9.74 -5.37
C VAL A 211 -32.52 9.89 -5.37
N GLU A 212 -33.18 9.79 -4.21
CA GLU A 212 -34.63 9.99 -4.08
C GLU A 212 -35.04 11.46 -3.89
#